data_AF-A0AA89BMC9-F1
#
_entry.id   AF-A0AA89BMC9-F1
#
_cell.length_a   1.000
_cell.length_b   1.000
_cell.length_c   1.000
_cell.angle_alpha   90.00
_cell.angle_beta   90.00
_cell.angle_gamma   90.00
#
_symmetry.space_group_name_H-M   'P 1'
#
loop_
_entity.id
_entity.type
_entity.pdbx_description
1 polymer ?
#
loop_
_entity_poly.entity_id
_entity_poly.type
_entity_poly.pdbx_seq_one_letter_code
_entity_poly.pdbx_strand_id
1 'polypeptide(L)'
;MCTFRNQEDEANLNLIRENLRLIQNKQQVKKRKDDIEIQKLVQNRFSWLPKANTVSNVFITPASHDAIVQNFNAKNSSLVFVHQPRGAGSHVTSCMNSISIEKRHSLSPVMNLQNRLLWDSSSVENRQHQEAVQLHRGPFAFGLCENLNRKCAYFTIFRDPFDTLVSLFTHCKANRNDDLCKEKSASNSTLYDWVFENAGVLFHRLLFSSEHCKYNHNSSDSTNVNIDSCNNHHRNRFEMLSTNTEKIHLATYIKSHLHKWFAAIGLFNEIENSMLIFERAFEHPFSRCKSRDKSSFYENSLVSNNAHFERVRSDEDVYNYDDDEEEDFIDEIQTVKEDINIQNALKYDYIIYNEAKRLYHIQKQVLYNKLGNT
;
A
#
# COMPACT_ATOMS: atom_id res chain seq x y z
N MET A 1 -56.79 11.19 -32.28
CA MET A 1 -56.61 10.15 -31.24
C MET A 1 -55.14 9.96 -30.77
N CYS A 2 -54.17 10.81 -31.14
CA CYS A 2 -52.76 10.63 -30.76
C CYS A 2 -52.31 11.35 -29.47
N THR A 3 -53.19 12.13 -28.81
CA THR A 3 -52.80 13.01 -27.68
C THR A 3 -52.81 12.33 -26.31
N PHE A 4 -53.58 11.26 -26.13
CA PHE A 4 -53.70 10.59 -24.82
C PHE A 4 -52.47 9.77 -24.43
N ARG A 5 -51.73 9.22 -25.41
CA ARG A 5 -50.52 8.42 -25.15
C ARG A 5 -49.38 9.25 -24.56
N ASN A 6 -49.27 10.51 -24.98
CA ASN A 6 -48.21 11.42 -24.51
C ASN A 6 -48.37 11.82 -23.03
N GLN A 7 -49.59 11.89 -22.49
CA GLN A 7 -49.81 12.29 -21.09
C GLN A 7 -49.45 11.17 -20.11
N GLU A 8 -49.72 9.92 -20.47
CA GLU A 8 -49.37 8.75 -19.66
C GLU A 8 -47.85 8.54 -19.63
N ASP A 9 -47.18 8.71 -20.78
CA ASP A 9 -45.73 8.62 -20.89
C ASP A 9 -45.03 9.74 -20.08
N GLU A 10 -45.57 10.95 -20.10
CA GLU A 10 -45.03 12.08 -19.31
C GLU A 10 -45.21 11.88 -17.80
N ALA A 11 -46.37 11.36 -17.36
CA ALA A 11 -46.61 11.01 -15.96
C ALA A 11 -45.64 9.91 -15.48
N ASN A 12 -45.43 8.88 -16.29
CA ASN A 12 -44.48 7.79 -16.00
C ASN A 12 -43.04 8.31 -15.91
N LEU A 13 -42.60 9.19 -16.82
CA LEU A 13 -41.27 9.80 -16.77
C LEU A 13 -41.07 10.67 -15.53
N ASN A 14 -42.10 11.42 -15.12
CA ASN A 14 -42.03 12.24 -13.91
C ASN A 14 -41.91 11.36 -12.65
N LEU A 15 -42.68 10.27 -12.56
CA LEU A 15 -42.57 9.30 -11.46
C LEU A 15 -41.17 8.68 -11.39
N ILE A 16 -40.58 8.30 -12.53
CA ILE A 16 -39.21 7.76 -12.59
C ILE A 16 -38.19 8.80 -12.09
N ARG A 17 -38.31 10.06 -12.53
CA ARG A 17 -37.41 11.15 -12.09
C ARG A 17 -37.51 11.39 -10.58
N GLU A 18 -38.72 11.37 -10.03
CA GLU A 18 -38.93 11.52 -8.59
C GLU A 18 -38.32 10.37 -7.79
N ASN A 19 -38.52 9.13 -8.23
CA ASN A 19 -37.92 7.95 -7.61
C ASN A 19 -36.38 8.01 -7.64
N LEU A 20 -35.79 8.43 -8.77
CA LEU A 20 -34.33 8.61 -8.88
C LEU A 20 -33.82 9.69 -7.91
N ARG A 21 -34.53 10.83 -7.80
CA ARG A 21 -34.17 11.88 -6.83
C ARG A 21 -34.24 11.37 -5.39
N LEU A 22 -35.27 10.60 -5.04
CA LEU A 22 -35.41 10.01 -3.71
C LEU A 22 -34.27 9.04 -3.40
N ILE A 23 -33.87 8.19 -4.36
CA ILE A 23 -32.73 7.27 -4.21
C ILE A 23 -31.43 8.05 -4.01
N GLN A 24 -31.19 9.09 -4.82
CA GLN A 24 -30.01 9.95 -4.69
C GLN A 24 -29.96 10.64 -3.32
N ASN A 25 -31.09 11.19 -2.85
CA ASN A 25 -31.18 11.84 -1.54
C ASN A 25 -30.91 10.84 -0.41
N LYS A 26 -31.50 9.63 -0.47
CA LYS A 26 -31.23 8.56 0.51
C LYS A 26 -29.75 8.17 0.54
N GLN A 27 -29.12 8.04 -0.62
CA GLN A 27 -27.68 7.74 -0.72
C GLN A 27 -26.82 8.87 -0.15
N GLN A 28 -27.16 10.13 -0.41
CA GLN A 28 -26.44 11.29 0.14
C GLN A 28 -26.57 11.36 1.67
N VAL A 29 -27.76 11.13 2.21
CA VAL A 29 -27.99 11.11 3.67
C VAL A 29 -27.18 9.99 4.32
N LYS A 30 -27.21 8.78 3.74
CA LYS A 30 -26.40 7.65 4.22
C LYS A 30 -24.91 7.99 4.19
N LYS A 31 -24.40 8.50 3.07
CA LYS A 31 -23.00 8.90 2.94
C LYS A 31 -22.58 9.92 4.00
N ARG A 32 -23.39 10.95 4.25
CA ARG A 32 -23.10 11.96 5.31
C ARG A 32 -23.05 11.33 6.69
N LYS A 33 -23.96 10.39 6.98
CA LYS A 33 -23.95 9.66 8.26
C LYS A 33 -22.68 8.82 8.39
N ASP A 34 -22.34 8.06 7.36
CA ASP A 34 -21.13 7.24 7.32
C ASP A 34 -19.88 8.12 7.48
N ASP A 35 -19.82 9.28 6.81
CA ASP A 35 -18.71 10.25 6.93
C ASP A 35 -18.56 10.75 8.38
N ILE A 36 -19.66 11.06 9.07
CA ILE A 36 -19.64 11.48 10.48
C ILE A 36 -19.13 10.35 11.37
N GLU A 37 -19.59 9.12 11.16
CA GLU A 37 -19.16 7.95 11.93
C GLU A 37 -17.68 7.62 11.70
N ILE A 38 -17.23 7.72 10.44
CA ILE A 38 -15.81 7.59 10.07
C ILE A 38 -14.97 8.63 10.81
N GLN A 39 -15.37 9.91 10.81
CA GLN A 39 -14.61 10.97 11.47
C GLN A 39 -14.54 10.74 12.98
N LYS A 40 -15.64 10.36 13.63
CA LYS A 40 -15.65 10.00 15.05
C LYS A 40 -14.73 8.82 15.35
N LEU A 41 -14.78 7.77 14.53
CA LEU A 41 -13.93 6.59 14.66
C LEU A 41 -12.45 6.97 14.57
N VAL A 42 -12.08 7.77 13.56
CA VAL A 42 -10.70 8.22 13.35
C VAL A 42 -10.23 9.11 14.49
N GLN A 43 -11.00 10.13 14.88
CA GLN A 43 -10.60 11.05 15.95
C GLN A 43 -10.45 10.35 17.31
N ASN A 44 -11.36 9.42 17.63
CA ASN A 44 -11.38 8.81 18.96
C ASN A 44 -10.44 7.61 19.10
N ARG A 45 -10.23 6.83 18.03
CA ARG A 45 -9.49 5.56 18.09
C ARG A 45 -8.23 5.52 17.23
N PHE A 46 -8.11 6.39 16.22
CA PHE A 46 -7.04 6.42 15.22
C PHE A 46 -6.52 7.83 14.98
N SER A 47 -6.29 8.59 16.06
CA SER A 47 -5.95 10.03 16.00
C SER A 47 -4.62 10.33 15.28
N TRP A 48 -3.74 9.33 15.10
CA TRP A 48 -2.50 9.42 14.33
C TRP A 48 -2.68 9.24 12.82
N LEU A 49 -3.87 8.81 12.38
CA LEU A 49 -4.14 8.47 10.98
C LEU A 49 -4.27 9.70 10.07
N PRO A 50 -4.89 10.83 10.49
CA PRO A 50 -4.84 12.05 9.70
C PRO A 50 -3.39 12.49 9.46
N LYS A 51 -3.01 12.62 8.18
CA LYS A 51 -1.67 13.05 7.78
C LYS A 51 -1.72 14.48 7.28
N ALA A 52 -0.98 15.36 7.93
CA ALA A 52 -0.98 16.80 7.64
C ALA A 52 0.31 17.26 6.93
N ASN A 53 1.42 16.55 7.10
CA ASN A 53 2.72 16.93 6.53
C ASN A 53 3.09 16.10 5.29
N THR A 54 2.12 15.87 4.40
CA THR A 54 2.33 15.08 3.18
C THR A 54 2.11 15.91 1.93
N VAL A 55 2.88 15.61 0.90
CA VAL A 55 2.66 16.12 -0.45
C VAL A 55 1.57 15.29 -1.13
N SER A 56 0.47 15.95 -1.51
CA SER A 56 -0.62 15.35 -2.29
C SER A 56 -0.17 14.89 -3.67
N ASN A 57 -0.97 14.03 -4.28
CA ASN A 57 -0.70 13.45 -5.59
C ASN A 57 -0.49 14.51 -6.68
N VAL A 58 0.70 14.47 -7.29
CA VAL A 58 1.19 15.53 -8.19
C VAL A 58 0.51 15.53 -9.56
N PHE A 59 -0.14 14.44 -9.95
CA PHE A 59 -0.83 14.32 -11.23
C PHE A 59 -2.32 14.69 -11.14
N ILE A 60 -2.91 14.55 -9.96
CA ILE A 60 -4.36 14.69 -9.76
C ILE A 60 -4.72 16.08 -9.27
N THR A 61 -3.83 16.74 -8.52
CA THR A 61 -4.11 18.04 -7.92
C THR A 61 -3.77 19.17 -8.92
N PRO A 62 -4.75 19.87 -9.52
CA PRO A 62 -4.49 20.76 -10.68
C PRO A 62 -3.67 21.99 -10.36
N ALA A 63 -3.83 22.55 -9.15
CA ALA A 63 -3.09 23.74 -8.69
C ALA A 63 -1.59 23.48 -8.44
N SER A 64 -1.14 22.26 -8.70
CA SER A 64 0.03 21.71 -8.04
C SER A 64 1.04 21.09 -9.01
N HIS A 65 0.75 20.94 -10.30
CA HIS A 65 1.77 20.32 -11.14
C HIS A 65 2.98 21.24 -11.29
N ASP A 66 2.79 22.47 -11.77
CA ASP A 66 3.91 23.40 -11.93
C ASP A 66 4.35 23.98 -10.59
N ALA A 67 3.41 24.23 -9.68
CA ALA A 67 3.73 24.69 -8.32
C ALA A 67 4.38 23.61 -7.44
N ILE A 68 4.08 22.32 -7.55
CA ILE A 68 4.77 21.27 -6.76
C ILE A 68 6.03 20.80 -7.49
N VAL A 69 6.06 20.68 -8.81
CA VAL A 69 7.33 20.38 -9.50
C VAL A 69 8.34 21.52 -9.29
N GLN A 70 7.90 22.78 -9.27
CA GLN A 70 8.77 23.92 -8.94
C GLN A 70 9.01 24.11 -7.43
N ASN A 71 8.05 23.78 -6.54
CA ASN A 71 8.20 23.98 -5.08
C ASN A 71 8.57 22.72 -4.27
N PHE A 72 8.53 21.52 -4.85
CA PHE A 72 9.16 20.32 -4.31
C PHE A 72 10.63 20.41 -4.70
N ASN A 73 11.32 21.31 -4.01
CA ASN A 73 12.76 21.35 -4.11
C ASN A 73 13.27 20.03 -3.52
N ALA A 74 13.74 19.14 -4.38
CA ALA A 74 14.28 17.84 -3.99
C ALA A 74 15.42 17.96 -2.96
N LYS A 75 16.07 19.12 -2.85
CA LYS A 75 17.09 19.40 -1.82
C LYS A 75 16.51 19.66 -0.43
N ASN A 76 15.27 20.15 -0.35
CA ASN A 76 14.61 20.56 0.92
C ASN A 76 13.40 19.69 1.26
N SER A 77 13.23 18.55 0.60
CA SER A 77 12.10 17.66 0.82
C SER A 77 12.58 16.24 1.14
N SER A 78 11.82 15.52 1.94
CA SER A 78 12.03 14.10 2.21
C SER A 78 11.18 13.25 1.28
N LEU A 79 11.78 12.20 0.74
CA LEU A 79 11.09 11.21 -0.08
C LEU A 79 11.00 9.90 0.70
N VAL A 80 9.79 9.38 0.89
CA VAL A 80 9.53 8.20 1.72
C VAL A 80 8.88 7.11 0.89
N PHE A 81 9.62 6.04 0.63
CA PHE A 81 9.08 4.83 0.00
C PHE A 81 8.42 3.93 1.04
N VAL A 82 7.09 3.85 0.96
CA VAL A 82 6.31 2.93 1.78
C VAL A 82 6.32 1.57 1.09
N HIS A 83 7.16 0.67 1.58
CA HIS A 83 7.36 -0.63 0.95
C HIS A 83 6.20 -1.59 1.28
N GLN A 84 5.43 -2.01 0.28
CA GLN A 84 4.45 -3.11 0.42
C GLN A 84 5.14 -4.47 0.26
N PRO A 85 4.77 -5.48 1.05
CA PRO A 85 5.44 -6.79 0.96
C PRO A 85 5.22 -7.36 -0.45
N ARG A 86 6.27 -7.93 -1.01
CA ARG A 86 6.23 -8.55 -2.37
C ARG A 86 5.74 -7.60 -3.49
N GLY A 87 5.77 -6.28 -3.26
CA GLY A 87 5.36 -5.24 -4.21
C GLY A 87 6.56 -4.56 -4.89
N ALA A 88 7.52 -5.34 -5.41
CA ALA A 88 8.73 -4.83 -6.08
C ALA A 88 9.66 -3.97 -5.20
N GLY A 89 9.54 -4.01 -3.87
CA GLY A 89 10.29 -3.07 -3.04
C GLY A 89 11.79 -3.24 -3.04
N SER A 90 12.33 -4.44 -3.28
CA SER A 90 13.78 -4.64 -3.47
C SER A 90 14.31 -3.83 -4.67
N HIS A 91 13.55 -3.79 -5.76
CA HIS A 91 13.89 -3.03 -6.95
C HIS A 91 13.90 -1.52 -6.68
N VAL A 92 12.83 -0.99 -6.09
CA VAL A 92 12.74 0.43 -5.72
C VAL A 92 13.78 0.82 -4.66
N THR A 93 14.05 -0.07 -3.71
CA THR A 93 15.11 0.11 -2.71
C THR A 93 16.47 0.24 -3.38
N SER A 94 16.78 -0.62 -4.35
CA SER A 94 18.02 -0.55 -5.14
C SER A 94 18.12 0.75 -5.94
N CYS A 95 17.01 1.21 -6.53
CA CYS A 95 16.92 2.55 -7.13
C CYS A 95 17.30 3.65 -6.15
N MET A 96 16.66 3.67 -4.98
CA MET A 96 16.91 4.71 -3.97
C MET A 96 18.36 4.71 -3.48
N ASN A 97 19.02 3.54 -3.38
CA ASN A 97 20.46 3.46 -3.12
C ASN A 97 21.27 4.17 -4.22
N SER A 98 20.95 3.90 -5.48
CA SER A 98 21.66 4.47 -6.62
C SER A 98 21.47 5.99 -6.67
N ILE A 99 20.24 6.46 -6.47
CA ILE A 99 19.90 7.89 -6.39
C ILE A 99 20.61 8.56 -5.20
N SER A 100 20.65 7.91 -4.04
CA SER A 100 21.37 8.39 -2.86
C SER A 100 22.85 8.65 -3.17
N ILE A 101 23.52 7.73 -3.85
CA ILE A 101 24.93 7.87 -4.23
C ILE A 101 25.10 8.98 -5.28
N GLU A 102 24.32 8.95 -6.36
CA GLU A 102 24.46 9.90 -7.48
C GLU A 102 24.17 11.34 -7.06
N LYS A 103 23.10 11.55 -6.29
CA LYS A 103 22.66 12.87 -5.84
C LYS A 103 23.26 13.30 -4.50
N ARG A 104 24.07 12.44 -3.87
CA ARG A 104 24.61 12.61 -2.51
C ARG A 104 23.51 12.89 -1.48
N HIS A 105 22.37 12.22 -1.64
CA HIS A 105 21.29 12.28 -0.66
C HIS A 105 21.57 11.26 0.44
N SER A 106 21.40 11.68 1.68
CA SER A 106 21.44 10.76 2.82
C SER A 106 20.22 9.86 2.82
N LEU A 107 20.44 8.59 3.15
CA LEU A 107 19.47 7.52 3.06
C LEU A 107 19.33 6.83 4.40
N SER A 108 18.09 6.69 4.87
CA SER A 108 17.80 6.03 6.13
C SER A 108 18.17 4.54 6.08
N PRO A 109 18.41 3.91 7.24
CA PRO A 109 18.25 2.47 7.38
C PRO A 109 16.87 2.03 6.87
N VAL A 110 16.74 0.76 6.48
CA VAL A 110 15.42 0.22 6.13
C VAL A 110 14.53 0.28 7.38
N MET A 111 13.38 0.92 7.27
CA MET A 111 12.38 1.09 8.32
C MET A 111 11.60 -0.21 8.52
N ASN A 112 12.33 -1.24 8.97
CA ASN A 112 11.75 -2.39 9.65
C ASN A 112 11.21 -1.95 11.03
N LEU A 113 10.56 -2.87 11.73
CA LEU A 113 9.90 -2.50 12.99
C LEU A 113 10.89 -1.93 14.02
N GLN A 114 12.02 -2.61 14.23
CA GLN A 114 13.05 -2.17 15.17
C GLN A 114 13.58 -0.77 14.85
N ASN A 115 14.01 -0.54 13.61
CA ASN A 115 14.54 0.76 13.18
C ASN A 115 13.48 1.86 13.27
N ARG A 116 12.21 1.53 13.00
CA ARG A 116 11.10 2.47 13.15
C ARG A 116 10.86 2.86 14.61
N LEU A 117 10.92 1.90 15.53
CA LEU A 117 10.79 2.19 16.96
C LEU A 117 11.96 3.03 17.49
N LEU A 118 13.19 2.72 17.07
CA LEU A 118 14.38 3.51 17.39
C LEU A 118 14.32 4.93 16.82
N TRP A 119 13.77 5.08 15.61
CA TRP A 119 13.53 6.38 15.00
C TRP A 119 12.58 7.22 15.87
N ASP A 120 11.45 6.66 16.27
CA ASP A 120 10.42 7.38 17.03
C ASP A 120 10.71 7.53 18.54
N SER A 121 11.73 6.85 19.05
CA SER A 121 12.22 7.00 20.45
C SER A 121 13.43 7.94 20.57
N SER A 122 13.95 8.44 19.45
CA SER A 122 15.20 9.19 19.43
C SER A 122 15.13 10.53 20.20
N SER A 123 16.24 10.91 20.84
CA SER A 123 16.38 12.17 21.57
C SER A 123 16.31 13.40 20.66
N VAL A 124 16.19 14.59 21.26
CA VAL A 124 16.19 15.87 20.52
C VAL A 124 17.44 16.04 19.66
N GLU A 125 18.60 15.57 20.12
CA GLU A 125 19.88 15.62 19.38
C GLU A 125 19.82 14.75 18.11
N ASN A 126 19.20 13.57 18.21
CA ASN A 126 18.99 12.68 17.05
C ASN A 126 17.98 13.25 16.05
N ARG A 127 17.08 14.15 16.45
CA ARG A 127 16.15 14.80 15.50
C ARG A 127 16.90 15.60 14.44
N GLN A 128 18.02 16.25 14.77
CA GLN A 128 18.81 16.95 13.75
C GLN A 128 19.35 15.98 12.69
N HIS A 129 19.78 14.79 13.10
CA HIS A 129 20.20 13.74 12.17
C HIS A 129 19.03 13.26 11.31
N GLN A 130 17.86 13.04 11.92
CA GLN A 130 16.64 12.66 11.21
C GLN A 130 16.22 13.68 10.16
N GLU A 131 16.37 14.97 10.48
CA GLU A 131 16.12 16.09 9.57
C GLU A 131 17.17 16.26 8.47
N ALA A 132 18.33 15.60 8.58
CA ALA A 132 19.29 15.55 7.49
C ALA A 132 18.90 14.50 6.45
N VAL A 133 18.28 13.38 6.87
CA VAL A 133 17.97 12.22 6.01
C VAL A 133 16.96 12.56 4.92
N GLN A 134 17.36 12.61 3.65
CA GLN A 134 16.44 12.98 2.57
C GLN A 134 15.61 11.81 2.03
N LEU A 135 16.15 10.60 2.07
CA LEU A 135 15.51 9.41 1.50
C LEU A 135 15.19 8.42 2.62
N HIS A 136 13.94 7.98 2.71
CA HIS A 136 13.51 6.97 3.67
C HIS A 136 12.81 5.82 2.95
N ARG A 137 12.92 4.61 3.50
CA ARG A 137 12.29 3.43 2.90
C ARG A 137 12.01 2.37 3.93
N GLY A 138 10.95 1.59 3.71
CA GLY A 138 10.74 0.35 4.47
C GLY A 138 9.27 0.03 4.68
N PRO A 139 8.99 -1.17 5.20
CA PRO A 139 7.64 -1.64 5.42
C PRO A 139 6.87 -0.84 6.47
N PHE A 140 7.57 -0.22 7.44
CA PHE A 140 6.99 0.62 8.49
C PHE A 140 7.32 2.11 8.29
N ALA A 141 7.57 2.53 7.05
CA ALA A 141 7.90 3.92 6.72
C ALA A 141 6.66 4.85 6.66
N PHE A 142 5.45 4.30 6.55
CA PHE A 142 4.23 5.10 6.58
C PHE A 142 4.06 5.75 7.97
N GLY A 143 3.77 7.05 8.01
CA GLY A 143 3.72 7.81 9.25
C GLY A 143 5.03 8.50 9.66
N LEU A 144 6.10 8.45 8.85
CA LEU A 144 7.36 9.14 9.13
C LEU A 144 7.32 10.65 8.85
N CYS A 145 6.58 11.09 7.83
CA CYS A 145 6.48 12.50 7.44
C CYS A 145 5.99 13.40 8.57
N GLU A 146 5.15 12.86 9.46
CA GLU A 146 4.58 13.57 10.60
C GLU A 146 5.65 13.96 11.64
N ASN A 147 6.80 13.30 11.62
CA ASN A 147 7.92 13.52 12.53
C ASN A 147 9.03 14.38 11.90
N LEU A 148 8.83 14.89 10.68
CA LEU A 148 9.80 15.71 9.94
C LEU A 148 9.31 17.16 9.84
N ASN A 149 10.21 18.13 9.99
CA ASN A 149 9.94 19.58 9.92
C ASN A 149 10.17 20.14 8.51
N ARG A 150 9.91 19.34 7.49
CA ARG A 150 10.04 19.70 6.08
C ARG A 150 9.00 19.00 5.23
N LYS A 151 8.85 19.46 4.00
CA LYS A 151 7.96 18.81 3.02
C LYS A 151 8.35 17.36 2.86
N CYS A 152 7.37 16.48 2.94
CA CYS A 152 7.61 15.05 2.87
C CYS A 152 6.61 14.39 1.91
N ALA A 153 7.13 13.58 0.99
CA ALA A 153 6.34 12.93 -0.04
C ALA A 153 6.38 11.42 0.14
N TYR A 154 5.21 10.81 0.39
CA TYR A 154 5.09 9.36 0.29
C TYR A 154 4.93 8.93 -1.15
N PHE A 155 5.52 7.79 -1.48
CA PHE A 155 5.21 7.03 -2.67
C PHE A 155 5.28 5.54 -2.37
N THR A 156 4.61 4.73 -3.18
CA THR A 156 4.45 3.30 -2.94
C THR A 156 4.12 2.58 -4.24
N ILE A 157 4.36 1.28 -4.27
CA ILE A 157 3.85 0.38 -5.31
C ILE A 157 2.85 -0.55 -4.63
N PHE A 158 1.63 -0.61 -5.17
CA PHE A 158 0.65 -1.59 -4.73
C PHE A 158 0.69 -2.82 -5.62
N ARG A 159 0.43 -3.98 -5.02
CA ARG A 159 0.18 -5.25 -5.69
C ARG A 159 -1.22 -5.72 -5.30
N ASP A 160 -1.83 -6.55 -6.14
CA ASP A 160 -3.10 -7.19 -5.80
C ASP A 160 -3.00 -7.87 -4.42
N PRO A 161 -3.99 -7.68 -3.52
CA PRO A 161 -3.94 -8.23 -2.17
C PRO A 161 -3.79 -9.75 -2.13
N PHE A 162 -4.53 -10.47 -2.98
CA PHE A 162 -4.46 -11.93 -3.00
C PHE A 162 -3.10 -12.40 -3.53
N ASP A 163 -2.65 -11.86 -4.66
CA ASP A 163 -1.34 -12.21 -5.24
C ASP A 163 -0.18 -11.88 -4.29
N THR A 164 -0.34 -10.85 -3.45
CA THR A 164 0.64 -10.49 -2.41
C THR A 164 0.76 -11.61 -1.38
N LEU A 165 -0.36 -12.18 -0.92
CA LEU A 165 -0.36 -13.25 0.08
C LEU A 165 0.14 -14.57 -0.48
N VAL A 166 -0.22 -14.93 -1.72
CA VAL A 166 0.32 -16.11 -2.42
C VAL A 166 1.84 -15.97 -2.59
N SER A 167 2.32 -14.80 -3.03
CA SER A 167 3.76 -14.55 -3.16
C SER A 167 4.49 -14.56 -1.81
N LEU A 168 3.83 -14.15 -0.73
CA LEU A 168 4.40 -14.19 0.61
C LEU A 168 4.42 -15.63 1.16
N PHE A 169 3.37 -16.42 0.91
CA PHE A 169 3.28 -17.84 1.29
C PHE A 169 4.44 -18.65 0.70
N THR A 170 4.62 -18.54 -0.61
CA THR A 170 5.70 -19.21 -1.35
C THR A 170 7.08 -18.74 -0.85
N HIS A 171 7.27 -17.43 -0.65
CA HIS A 171 8.50 -16.89 -0.07
C HIS A 171 8.79 -17.45 1.32
N CYS A 172 7.79 -17.52 2.20
CA CYS A 172 7.95 -17.98 3.58
C CYS A 172 8.08 -19.50 3.71
N LYS A 173 7.58 -20.28 2.74
CA LYS A 173 7.90 -21.71 2.62
C LYS A 173 9.40 -21.91 2.37
N ALA A 174 9.99 -21.11 1.47
CA ALA A 174 11.40 -21.19 1.11
C ALA A 174 12.35 -20.51 2.13
N ASN A 175 11.94 -19.37 2.71
CA ASN A 175 12.79 -18.49 3.52
C ASN A 175 12.25 -18.31 4.94
N ARG A 176 12.27 -19.40 5.73
CA ARG A 176 11.70 -19.41 7.10
C ARG A 176 12.33 -18.41 8.07
N ASN A 177 13.57 -17.99 7.82
CA ASN A 177 14.31 -17.07 8.68
C ASN A 177 14.09 -15.58 8.36
N ASP A 178 13.36 -15.26 7.29
CA ASP A 178 13.00 -13.88 6.95
C ASP A 178 12.11 -13.28 8.04
N ASP A 179 12.34 -12.02 8.42
CA ASP A 179 11.55 -11.32 9.45
C ASP A 179 10.04 -11.34 9.16
N LEU A 180 9.64 -11.35 7.88
CA LEU A 180 8.24 -11.43 7.46
C LEU A 180 7.60 -12.81 7.70
N CYS A 181 8.42 -13.84 7.92
CA CYS A 181 8.00 -15.25 7.99
C CYS A 181 8.07 -15.83 9.41
N LYS A 182 8.55 -15.05 10.38
CA LYS A 182 8.74 -15.48 11.78
C LYS A 182 7.43 -15.63 12.56
N GLU A 183 6.40 -14.85 12.21
CA GLU A 183 5.14 -14.84 12.97
C GLU A 183 4.34 -16.13 12.80
N LYS A 184 4.35 -16.73 11.60
CA LYS A 184 3.66 -17.99 11.33
C LYS A 184 4.41 -18.80 10.28
N SER A 185 4.55 -20.10 10.53
CA SER A 185 5.21 -21.02 9.61
C SER A 185 4.30 -21.35 8.42
N ALA A 186 4.61 -20.80 7.25
CA ALA A 186 3.95 -21.17 5.99
C ALA A 186 4.12 -22.65 5.63
N SER A 187 5.13 -23.33 6.18
CA SER A 187 5.35 -24.76 5.97
C SER A 187 4.33 -25.64 6.71
N ASN A 188 3.63 -25.10 7.71
CA ASN A 188 2.67 -25.83 8.53
C ASN A 188 1.23 -25.34 8.30
N SER A 189 0.95 -24.72 7.15
CA SER A 189 -0.37 -24.17 6.84
C SER A 189 -0.72 -24.44 5.38
N THR A 190 -2.01 -24.66 5.11
CA THR A 190 -2.55 -24.67 3.75
C THR A 190 -2.49 -23.28 3.14
N LEU A 191 -2.61 -23.15 1.81
CA LEU A 191 -2.69 -21.83 1.19
C LEU A 191 -3.93 -21.08 1.69
N TYR A 192 -5.06 -21.79 1.83
CA TYR A 192 -6.30 -21.23 2.36
C TYR A 192 -6.11 -20.61 3.75
N ASP A 193 -5.61 -21.38 4.72
CA ASP A 193 -5.42 -20.92 6.10
C ASP A 193 -4.44 -19.75 6.15
N TRP A 194 -3.38 -19.82 5.33
CA TRP A 194 -2.41 -18.74 5.23
C TRP A 194 -3.03 -17.44 4.73
N VAL A 195 -3.77 -17.49 3.62
CA VAL A 195 -4.41 -16.31 3.04
C VAL A 195 -5.46 -15.74 3.98
N PHE A 196 -6.29 -16.60 4.57
CA PHE A 196 -7.34 -16.18 5.51
C PHE A 196 -6.76 -15.46 6.72
N GLU A 197 -5.73 -16.02 7.35
CA GLU A 197 -5.17 -15.45 8.58
C GLU A 197 -4.27 -14.24 8.36
N ASN A 198 -3.66 -14.12 7.18
CA ASN A 198 -2.81 -12.98 6.84
C ASN A 198 -3.59 -11.90 6.09
N ALA A 199 -4.90 -12.05 5.85
CA ALA A 199 -5.69 -11.02 5.20
C ALA A 199 -5.60 -9.67 5.95
N GLY A 200 -5.62 -8.56 5.20
CA GLY A 200 -5.52 -7.22 5.77
C GLY A 200 -4.10 -6.68 5.89
N VAL A 201 -3.06 -7.32 5.32
CA VAL A 201 -1.67 -6.84 5.40
C VAL A 201 -1.56 -5.38 4.93
N LEU A 202 -2.20 -5.04 3.81
CA LEU A 202 -2.13 -3.68 3.28
C LEU A 202 -2.83 -2.68 4.21
N PHE A 203 -4.03 -3.03 4.65
CA PHE A 203 -4.84 -2.26 5.60
C PHE A 203 -4.07 -2.00 6.90
N HIS A 204 -3.49 -3.04 7.51
CA HIS A 204 -2.72 -2.93 8.75
C HIS A 204 -1.47 -2.06 8.60
N ARG A 205 -0.75 -2.17 7.46
CA ARG A 205 0.44 -1.35 7.21
C ARG A 205 0.13 0.15 7.14
N LEU A 206 -1.00 0.51 6.54
CA LEU A 206 -1.43 1.92 6.47
C LEU A 206 -2.03 2.44 7.78
N LEU A 207 -2.31 1.56 8.74
CA LEU A 207 -2.79 1.93 10.08
C LEU A 207 -1.70 1.89 11.16
N PHE A 208 -0.49 1.47 10.82
CA PHE A 208 0.61 1.34 11.76
C PHE A 208 0.90 2.65 12.52
N SER A 209 1.21 2.53 13.81
CA SER A 209 1.70 3.60 14.68
C SER A 209 2.63 3.03 15.74
N SER A 210 3.88 3.48 15.73
CA SER A 210 4.90 3.08 16.69
C SER A 210 4.54 3.42 18.14
N GLU A 211 3.68 4.42 18.37
CA GLU A 211 3.26 4.83 19.71
C GLU A 211 2.59 3.69 20.48
N HIS A 212 1.96 2.76 19.76
CA HIS A 212 1.29 1.60 20.36
C HIS A 212 2.22 0.42 20.62
N CYS A 213 3.47 0.50 20.19
CA CYS A 213 4.48 -0.52 20.50
C CYS A 213 5.33 -0.18 21.71
N LYS A 214 5.05 0.94 22.40
CA LYS A 214 5.83 1.44 23.54
C LYS A 214 5.44 0.81 24.89
N TYR A 215 4.69 -0.29 24.91
CA TYR A 215 4.18 -0.88 26.16
C TYR A 215 5.18 -1.85 26.83
N ASN A 216 5.38 -1.66 28.15
CA ASN A 216 6.22 -2.41 29.12
C ASN A 216 7.76 -2.21 29.09
N HIS A 217 8.22 -0.98 29.33
CA HIS A 217 9.57 -0.70 29.86
C HIS A 217 9.59 -0.66 31.41
N ASN A 218 8.95 -1.61 32.09
CA ASN A 218 9.10 -1.76 33.55
C ASN A 218 10.28 -2.69 33.94
N SER A 219 11.01 -3.26 32.97
CA SER A 219 12.29 -3.94 33.24
C SER A 219 13.44 -3.01 32.87
N SER A 220 14.33 -2.81 33.83
CA SER A 220 15.58 -2.04 33.77
C SER A 220 16.63 -2.59 32.79
N ASP A 221 16.24 -3.45 31.85
CA ASP A 221 17.14 -4.10 30.89
C ASP A 221 16.84 -3.58 29.47
N SER A 222 17.42 -2.42 29.20
CA SER A 222 17.16 -1.60 28.03
C SER A 222 18.03 -2.02 26.84
N THR A 223 17.63 -3.03 26.06
CA THR A 223 18.06 -3.17 24.65
C THR A 223 17.17 -4.08 23.81
N ASN A 224 16.45 -5.04 24.42
CA ASN A 224 15.64 -6.00 23.68
C ASN A 224 14.17 -5.60 23.70
N VAL A 225 13.78 -4.69 22.82
CA VAL A 225 12.37 -4.53 22.47
C VAL A 225 11.88 -5.88 21.95
N ASN A 226 10.93 -6.50 22.63
CA ASN A 226 10.34 -7.75 22.16
C ASN A 226 9.50 -7.45 20.91
N ILE A 227 10.12 -7.60 19.73
CA ILE A 227 9.54 -7.31 18.41
C ILE A 227 8.24 -8.10 18.22
N ASP A 228 8.21 -9.36 18.67
CA ASP A 228 7.04 -10.24 18.58
C ASP A 228 5.85 -9.69 19.38
N SER A 229 6.09 -8.93 20.45
CA SER A 229 5.04 -8.29 21.23
C SER A 229 4.34 -7.16 20.46
N CYS A 230 5.07 -6.40 19.66
CA CYS A 230 4.54 -5.23 18.96
C CYS A 230 3.66 -5.58 17.76
N ASN A 231 4.07 -6.53 16.90
CA ASN A 231 3.23 -6.96 15.78
C ASN A 231 1.95 -7.64 16.26
N ASN A 232 2.05 -8.50 17.29
CA ASN A 232 0.89 -9.09 17.94
C ASN A 232 0.00 -8.03 18.60
N HIS A 233 0.57 -7.00 19.23
CA HIS A 233 -0.22 -5.91 19.80
C HIS A 233 -0.98 -5.11 18.73
N HIS A 234 -0.33 -4.80 17.61
CA HIS A 234 -1.00 -4.16 16.48
C HIS A 234 -2.14 -5.02 15.95
N ARG A 235 -1.86 -6.30 15.64
CA ARG A 235 -2.87 -7.24 15.16
C ARG A 235 -4.04 -7.34 16.13
N ASN A 236 -3.77 -7.58 17.42
CA ASN A 236 -4.79 -7.67 18.46
C ASN A 236 -5.62 -6.38 18.56
N ARG A 237 -5.00 -5.21 18.49
CA ARG A 237 -5.71 -3.92 18.53
C ARG A 237 -6.61 -3.71 17.30
N PHE A 238 -6.23 -4.25 16.15
CA PHE A 238 -7.10 -4.27 14.96
C PHE A 238 -8.20 -5.32 15.07
N GLU A 239 -7.96 -6.45 15.75
CA GLU A 239 -9.03 -7.38 16.12
C GLU A 239 -9.97 -6.80 17.18
N MET A 240 -9.53 -5.80 17.96
CA MET A 240 -10.41 -5.00 18.81
C MET A 240 -11.28 -4.00 18.02
N LEU A 241 -11.16 -3.92 16.69
CA LEU A 241 -12.22 -3.33 15.87
C LEU A 241 -13.42 -4.26 15.93
N SER A 242 -14.30 -3.96 16.88
CA SER A 242 -15.47 -4.72 17.32
C SER A 242 -16.43 -5.10 16.20
N THR A 243 -16.41 -4.41 15.05
CA THR A 243 -17.34 -4.70 13.94
C THR A 243 -16.67 -4.62 12.57
N ASN A 244 -17.17 -5.44 11.63
CA ASN A 244 -16.85 -5.32 10.21
C ASN A 244 -17.14 -3.91 9.67
N THR A 245 -18.16 -3.22 10.20
CA THR A 245 -18.49 -1.85 9.84
C THR A 245 -17.35 -0.88 10.14
N GLU A 246 -16.72 -0.96 11.31
CA GLU A 246 -15.57 -0.12 11.66
C GLU A 246 -14.37 -0.36 10.73
N LYS A 247 -14.09 -1.64 10.40
CA LYS A 247 -13.06 -2.00 9.42
C LYS A 247 -13.36 -1.40 8.03
N ILE A 248 -14.62 -1.47 7.55
CA ILE A 248 -15.06 -0.83 6.29
C ILE A 248 -14.89 0.70 6.37
N HIS A 249 -15.28 1.32 7.47
CA HIS A 249 -15.18 2.76 7.68
C HIS A 249 -13.73 3.25 7.59
N LEU A 250 -12.80 2.54 8.24
CA LEU A 250 -11.37 2.86 8.15
C LEU A 250 -10.81 2.62 6.74
N ALA A 251 -11.15 1.52 6.09
CA ALA A 251 -10.71 1.28 4.72
C ALA A 251 -11.24 2.37 3.76
N THR A 252 -12.48 2.82 3.97
CA THR A 252 -13.10 3.93 3.22
C THR A 252 -12.40 5.26 3.51
N TYR A 253 -12.02 5.52 4.76
CA TYR A 253 -11.23 6.68 5.13
C TYR A 253 -9.88 6.68 4.41
N ILE A 254 -9.12 5.58 4.48
CA ILE A 254 -7.83 5.43 3.79
C ILE A 254 -8.00 5.65 2.29
N LYS A 255 -8.96 4.95 1.66
CA LYS A 255 -9.33 5.14 0.25
C LYS A 255 -9.50 6.62 -0.11
N SER A 256 -10.31 7.35 0.64
CA SER A 256 -10.59 8.77 0.35
C SER A 256 -9.38 9.70 0.55
N HIS A 257 -8.33 9.25 1.23
CA HIS A 257 -7.13 10.03 1.52
C HIS A 257 -5.88 9.58 0.77
N LEU A 258 -5.90 8.46 0.04
CA LEU A 258 -4.73 7.97 -0.72
C LEU A 258 -4.10 9.07 -1.60
N HIS A 259 -4.91 9.84 -2.33
CA HIS A 259 -4.43 10.93 -3.17
C HIS A 259 -3.87 12.14 -2.40
N LYS A 260 -4.15 12.27 -1.11
CA LYS A 260 -3.61 13.33 -0.24
C LYS A 260 -2.33 12.87 0.47
N TRP A 261 -2.25 11.57 0.78
CA TRP A 261 -1.10 10.99 1.47
C TRP A 261 0.04 10.70 0.52
N PHE A 262 -0.25 10.16 -0.68
CA PHE A 262 0.77 9.74 -1.62
C PHE A 262 0.92 10.72 -2.78
N ALA A 263 2.14 11.26 -2.93
CA ALA A 263 2.54 12.11 -4.04
C ALA A 263 2.51 11.35 -5.38
N ALA A 264 2.82 10.05 -5.35
CA ALA A 264 2.72 9.15 -6.49
C ALA A 264 2.40 7.71 -6.04
N ILE A 265 1.60 7.02 -6.83
CA ILE A 265 1.22 5.61 -6.62
C ILE A 265 1.61 4.78 -7.83
N GLY A 266 2.32 3.67 -7.63
CA GLY A 266 2.63 2.69 -8.65
C GLY A 266 1.81 1.41 -8.52
N LEU A 267 1.79 0.61 -9.58
CA LEU A 267 1.26 -0.76 -9.59
C LEU A 267 2.35 -1.76 -9.96
N PHE A 268 2.37 -2.88 -9.24
CA PHE A 268 3.37 -3.94 -9.42
C PHE A 268 3.36 -4.53 -10.83
N ASN A 269 2.18 -4.85 -11.35
CA ASN A 269 1.98 -5.40 -12.69
C ASN A 269 2.24 -4.40 -13.83
N GLU A 270 2.50 -3.13 -13.50
CA GLU A 270 2.89 -2.09 -14.44
C GLU A 270 4.11 -1.32 -13.93
N ILE A 271 5.10 -2.05 -13.42
CA ILE A 271 6.28 -1.47 -12.78
C ILE A 271 7.01 -0.46 -13.67
N GLU A 272 7.25 -0.75 -14.95
CA GLU A 272 8.01 0.15 -15.84
C GLU A 272 7.34 1.53 -15.93
N ASN A 273 6.03 1.54 -16.13
CA ASN A 273 5.22 2.76 -16.12
C ASN A 273 5.19 3.41 -14.74
N SER A 274 5.16 2.62 -13.67
CA SER A 274 5.24 3.12 -12.29
C SER A 274 6.57 3.85 -12.04
N MET A 275 7.69 3.33 -12.56
CA MET A 275 8.99 3.99 -12.44
C MET A 275 9.05 5.29 -13.24
N LEU A 276 8.43 5.35 -14.42
CA LEU A 276 8.28 6.60 -15.19
C LEU A 276 7.44 7.64 -14.45
N ILE A 277 6.35 7.22 -13.80
CA ILE A 277 5.53 8.08 -12.94
C ILE A 277 6.36 8.65 -11.80
N PHE A 278 7.15 7.81 -11.11
CA PHE A 278 8.02 8.27 -10.01
C PHE A 278 9.12 9.21 -10.50
N GLU A 279 9.73 8.91 -11.65
CA GLU A 279 10.72 9.79 -12.26
C GLU A 279 10.13 11.17 -12.58
N ARG A 280 8.93 11.21 -13.16
CA ARG A 280 8.26 12.47 -13.46
C ARG A 280 7.86 13.24 -12.21
N ALA A 281 7.43 12.54 -11.16
CA ALA A 281 6.96 13.13 -9.92
C ALA A 281 8.09 13.74 -9.06
N PHE A 282 9.27 13.11 -9.06
CA PHE A 282 10.35 13.45 -8.13
C PHE A 282 11.64 13.94 -8.80
N GLU A 283 11.68 14.00 -10.14
CA GLU A 283 12.85 14.40 -10.92
C GLU A 283 14.11 13.58 -10.56
N HIS A 284 13.90 12.30 -10.31
CA HIS A 284 14.94 11.32 -10.01
C HIS A 284 14.90 10.21 -11.05
N PRO A 285 16.05 9.66 -11.47
CA PRO A 285 16.14 8.74 -12.61
C PRO A 285 15.63 7.31 -12.28
N PHE A 286 14.41 7.18 -11.77
CA PHE A 286 13.79 5.91 -11.38
C PHE A 286 13.68 4.95 -12.56
N SER A 287 13.35 5.43 -13.77
CA SER A 287 13.21 4.56 -14.95
C SER A 287 14.55 4.01 -15.47
N ARG A 288 15.66 4.66 -15.08
CA ARG A 288 17.02 4.30 -15.53
C ARG A 288 17.75 3.39 -14.55
N CYS A 289 17.15 3.10 -13.40
CA CYS A 289 17.75 2.18 -12.47
C CYS A 289 17.86 0.79 -13.10
N LYS A 290 19.09 0.39 -13.42
CA LYS A 290 19.36 -0.99 -13.75
C LYS A 290 19.22 -1.78 -12.46
N SER A 291 18.18 -2.61 -12.36
CA SER A 291 18.19 -3.69 -11.37
C SER A 291 19.48 -4.49 -11.58
N ARG A 292 20.27 -4.70 -10.53
CA ARG A 292 21.45 -5.57 -10.62
C ARG A 292 21.05 -6.99 -11.07
N ASP A 293 19.84 -7.41 -10.71
CA ASP A 293 19.16 -8.57 -11.26
C ASP A 293 17.93 -8.13 -12.05
N LYS A 294 18.06 -8.00 -13.37
CA LYS A 294 16.88 -7.90 -14.23
C LYS A 294 16.13 -9.25 -14.30
N SER A 295 16.85 -10.37 -14.25
CA SER A 295 16.29 -11.73 -14.24
C SER A 295 15.31 -11.92 -13.08
N SER A 296 15.78 -11.71 -11.83
CA SER A 296 14.96 -11.92 -10.64
C SER A 296 13.73 -11.00 -10.56
N PHE A 297 13.79 -9.84 -11.20
CA PHE A 297 12.69 -8.87 -11.22
C PHE A 297 11.62 -9.21 -12.26
N TYR A 298 12.01 -9.51 -13.50
CA TYR A 298 11.07 -9.96 -14.54
C TYR A 298 10.47 -11.32 -14.19
N GLU A 299 11.25 -12.24 -13.60
CA GLU A 299 10.73 -13.51 -13.06
C GLU A 299 9.63 -13.24 -12.03
N ASN A 300 9.87 -12.40 -11.01
CA ASN A 300 8.85 -12.06 -10.02
C ASN A 300 7.63 -11.28 -10.59
N SER A 301 7.79 -10.57 -11.71
CA SER A 301 6.71 -9.85 -12.40
C SER A 301 5.89 -10.76 -13.31
N LEU A 302 6.51 -11.75 -13.95
CA LEU A 302 5.86 -12.80 -14.74
C LEU A 302 5.10 -13.78 -13.82
N VAL A 303 5.60 -13.96 -12.59
CA VAL A 303 4.94 -14.69 -11.50
C VAL A 303 3.53 -14.20 -11.19
N SER A 304 3.14 -12.94 -11.51
CA SER A 304 1.76 -12.47 -11.27
C SER A 304 0.79 -12.70 -12.43
N ASN A 305 1.24 -13.16 -13.61
CA ASN A 305 0.39 -13.32 -14.79
C ASN A 305 0.35 -14.75 -15.36
N ASN A 306 1.00 -15.74 -14.71
CA ASN A 306 0.89 -17.22 -14.88
C ASN A 306 2.22 -17.95 -14.61
N ALA A 307 3.32 -17.29 -14.24
CA ALA A 307 4.64 -17.94 -14.13
C ALA A 307 5.16 -18.04 -12.69
N HIS A 308 4.37 -18.53 -11.74
CA HIS A 308 4.84 -18.80 -10.37
C HIS A 308 5.99 -19.85 -10.33
N PHE A 309 6.28 -20.50 -11.45
CA PHE A 309 7.01 -21.76 -11.57
C PHE A 309 8.44 -21.66 -12.15
N GLU A 310 8.82 -20.58 -12.84
CA GLU A 310 10.19 -20.50 -13.42
C GLU A 310 11.29 -20.37 -12.35
N ARG A 311 10.96 -19.93 -11.13
CA ARG A 311 11.92 -19.88 -10.01
C ARG A 311 12.26 -21.23 -9.38
N VAL A 312 11.46 -22.27 -9.61
CA VAL A 312 11.84 -23.63 -9.22
C VAL A 312 12.85 -24.21 -10.21
N ARG A 313 12.97 -23.64 -11.42
CA ARG A 313 13.89 -24.08 -12.47
C ARG A 313 15.28 -23.42 -12.45
N SER A 314 15.49 -22.31 -11.73
CA SER A 314 16.72 -21.50 -11.89
C SER A 314 17.80 -21.67 -10.83
N ASP A 315 17.53 -22.39 -9.74
CA ASP A 315 18.60 -22.88 -8.84
C ASP A 315 18.98 -24.28 -9.34
N GLU A 316 20.27 -24.48 -9.67
CA GLU A 316 20.86 -25.63 -10.39
C GLU A 316 20.68 -27.03 -9.76
N ASP A 317 19.78 -27.21 -8.79
CA ASP A 317 19.39 -28.51 -8.26
C ASP A 317 18.05 -28.94 -8.89
N VAL A 318 18.17 -29.50 -10.09
CA VAL A 318 17.11 -30.15 -10.87
C VAL A 318 16.50 -31.31 -10.08
N TYR A 319 15.50 -31.01 -9.25
CA TYR A 319 14.48 -31.98 -8.90
C TYR A 319 13.47 -32.02 -10.05
N ASN A 320 13.27 -33.21 -10.63
CA ASN A 320 12.10 -33.52 -11.45
C ASN A 320 10.85 -33.23 -10.61
N TYR A 321 10.30 -32.03 -10.73
CA TYR A 321 8.93 -31.78 -10.35
C TYR A 321 8.05 -32.38 -11.45
N ASP A 322 7.22 -33.35 -11.07
CA ASP A 322 6.21 -33.91 -11.96
C ASP A 322 5.24 -32.78 -12.35
N ASP A 323 4.95 -32.65 -13.66
CA ASP A 323 4.08 -31.59 -14.20
C ASP A 323 2.69 -31.55 -13.51
N ASP A 324 2.26 -32.68 -12.92
CA ASP A 324 1.00 -32.84 -12.19
C ASP A 324 0.94 -31.98 -10.89
N GLU A 325 2.06 -31.77 -10.17
CA GLU A 325 2.06 -30.98 -8.92
C GLU A 325 1.87 -29.47 -9.17
N GLU A 326 2.24 -28.99 -10.36
CA GLU A 326 2.07 -27.59 -10.78
C GLU A 326 0.60 -27.27 -11.08
N GLU A 327 -0.10 -28.16 -11.79
CA GLU A 327 -1.52 -28.01 -12.10
C GLU A 327 -2.37 -28.02 -10.82
N ASP A 328 -2.11 -28.95 -9.90
CA ASP A 328 -2.78 -29.04 -8.60
C ASP A 328 -2.65 -27.73 -7.78
N PHE A 329 -1.49 -27.08 -7.80
CA PHE A 329 -1.28 -25.82 -7.06
C PHE A 329 -1.99 -24.62 -7.72
N ILE A 330 -2.07 -24.58 -9.06
CA ILE A 330 -2.82 -23.54 -9.78
C ILE A 330 -4.32 -23.64 -9.47
N ASP A 331 -4.85 -24.87 -9.48
CA ASP A 331 -6.24 -25.13 -9.14
C ASP A 331 -6.53 -24.80 -7.67
N GLU A 332 -5.59 -25.08 -6.75
CA GLU A 332 -5.68 -24.62 -5.35
C GLU A 332 -5.74 -23.09 -5.29
N ILE A 333 -4.85 -22.38 -5.99
CA ILE A 333 -4.83 -20.90 -6.02
C ILE A 333 -6.19 -20.36 -6.51
N GLN A 334 -6.72 -20.90 -7.61
CA GLN A 334 -7.98 -20.40 -8.16
C GLN A 334 -9.16 -20.70 -7.24
N THR A 335 -9.20 -21.89 -6.64
CA THR A 335 -10.21 -22.29 -5.65
C THR A 335 -10.19 -21.35 -4.44
N VAL A 336 -9.01 -21.09 -3.87
CA VAL A 336 -8.86 -20.18 -2.72
C VAL A 336 -9.21 -18.74 -3.11
N LYS A 337 -8.89 -18.31 -4.33
CA LYS A 337 -9.22 -16.97 -4.83
C LYS A 337 -10.72 -16.76 -4.96
N GLU A 338 -11.47 -17.76 -5.40
CA GLU A 338 -12.91 -17.67 -5.58
C GLU A 338 -13.71 -17.87 -4.29
N ASP A 339 -13.07 -18.38 -3.22
CA ASP A 339 -13.72 -18.61 -1.94
C ASP A 339 -14.28 -17.31 -1.30
N ILE A 340 -15.54 -17.38 -0.88
CA ILE A 340 -16.27 -16.22 -0.34
C ILE A 340 -15.70 -15.72 1.01
N ASN A 341 -15.17 -16.62 1.85
CA ASN A 341 -14.57 -16.25 3.13
C ASN A 341 -13.24 -15.54 2.89
N ILE A 342 -12.46 -16.01 1.93
CA ILE A 342 -11.22 -15.34 1.50
C ILE A 342 -11.51 -13.95 0.93
N GLN A 343 -12.50 -13.84 0.04
CA GLN A 343 -12.92 -12.54 -0.51
C GLN A 343 -13.43 -11.58 0.58
N ASN A 344 -14.15 -12.10 1.56
CA ASN A 344 -14.60 -11.31 2.72
C ASN A 344 -13.44 -10.87 3.61
N ALA A 345 -12.45 -11.74 3.84
CA ALA A 345 -11.26 -11.43 4.62
C ALA A 345 -10.41 -10.33 3.93
N LEU A 346 -10.26 -10.42 2.61
CA LEU A 346 -9.49 -9.46 1.80
C LEU A 346 -10.23 -8.17 1.45
N LYS A 347 -11.52 -8.07 1.78
CA LYS A 347 -12.39 -6.95 1.41
C LYS A 347 -11.79 -5.58 1.71
N TYR A 348 -11.15 -5.41 2.85
CA TYR A 348 -10.57 -4.13 3.27
C TYR A 348 -9.37 -3.73 2.42
N ASP A 349 -8.50 -4.69 2.12
CA ASP A 349 -7.35 -4.47 1.24
C ASP A 349 -7.82 -4.15 -0.18
N TYR A 350 -8.85 -4.84 -0.69
CA TYR A 350 -9.42 -4.56 -2.00
C TYR A 350 -10.07 -3.18 -2.10
N ILE A 351 -10.70 -2.65 -1.03
CA ILE A 351 -11.23 -1.28 -1.02
C ILE A 351 -10.09 -0.26 -1.28
N ILE A 352 -8.93 -0.48 -0.68
CA ILE A 352 -7.75 0.40 -0.80
C ILE A 352 -7.08 0.19 -2.16
N TYR A 353 -6.80 -1.06 -2.52
CA TYR A 353 -6.12 -1.41 -3.76
C TYR A 353 -6.88 -0.93 -5.00
N ASN A 354 -8.22 -1.11 -5.04
CA ASN A 354 -9.02 -0.67 -6.17
C ASN A 354 -8.97 0.86 -6.36
N GLU A 355 -8.91 1.62 -5.27
CA GLU A 355 -8.70 3.07 -5.36
C GLU A 355 -7.26 3.40 -5.81
N ALA A 356 -6.25 2.73 -5.26
CA ALA A 356 -4.86 2.91 -5.69
C ALA A 356 -4.70 2.64 -7.20
N LYS A 357 -5.32 1.58 -7.71
CA LYS A 357 -5.39 1.23 -9.13
C LYS A 357 -6.09 2.33 -9.95
N ARG A 358 -7.22 2.84 -9.47
CA ARG A 358 -7.93 3.97 -10.11
C ARG A 358 -7.05 5.22 -10.20
N LEU A 359 -6.40 5.60 -9.10
CA LEU A 359 -5.50 6.76 -9.04
C LEU A 359 -4.30 6.58 -9.96
N TYR A 360 -3.69 5.39 -9.97
CA TYR A 360 -2.60 5.05 -10.88
C TYR A 360 -3.00 5.24 -12.35
N HIS A 361 -4.17 4.73 -12.78
CA HIS A 361 -4.60 4.89 -14.17
C HIS A 361 -4.81 6.36 -14.56
N ILE A 362 -5.30 7.19 -13.63
CA ILE A 362 -5.39 8.65 -13.85
C ILE A 362 -4.00 9.26 -14.01
N GLN A 363 -3.05 8.94 -13.12
CA GLN A 363 -1.67 9.42 -13.23
C GLN A 363 -1.02 9.03 -14.56
N LYS A 364 -1.19 7.77 -14.97
CA LYS A 364 -0.68 7.23 -16.24
C LYS A 364 -1.26 7.97 -17.44
N GLN A 365 -2.57 8.23 -17.45
CA GLN A 365 -3.22 9.01 -18.50
C GLN A 365 -2.69 10.45 -18.55
N VAL A 366 -2.54 11.10 -17.39
CA VAL A 366 -1.98 12.47 -17.30
C VAL A 366 -0.54 12.50 -17.80
N LEU A 367 0.27 11.49 -17.47
CA LEU A 367 1.65 11.36 -17.94
C LEU A 367 1.71 11.27 -19.47
N TYR A 368 0.95 10.36 -20.08
CA TYR A 368 0.97 10.18 -21.54
C TYR A 368 0.37 11.34 -22.32
N ASN A 369 -0.68 11.98 -21.81
CA ASN A 369 -1.21 13.20 -22.44
C ASN A 369 -0.17 14.32 -22.47
N LYS A 370 0.77 14.36 -21.51
CA LYS A 370 1.87 15.34 -21.51
C LYS A 370 3.00 14.96 -22.46
N LEU A 371 3.33 13.67 -22.55
CA LEU A 371 4.37 13.18 -23.46
C LEU A 371 3.94 13.22 -24.93
N GLY A 372 2.66 13.07 -25.24
CA GLY A 372 2.15 13.18 -26.62
C GLY A 372 2.09 14.61 -27.16
N ASN A 373 2.29 15.62 -26.30
CA ASN A 373 2.28 17.04 -26.66
C ASN A 373 3.70 17.65 -26.75
N THR A 374 4.74 16.83 -26.61
CA THR A 374 6.15 17.18 -26.80
C THR A 374 6.69 16.48 -28.03
#